data_AF-A0A2V6JMF8-F1
#
_entry.id   AF-A0A2V6JMF8-F1
#
_cell.length_a   1.000
_cell.length_b   1.000
_cell.length_c   1.000
_cell.angle_alpha   90.00
_cell.angle_beta   90.00
_cell.angle_gamma   90.00
#
_symmetry.space_group_name_H-M   'P 1'
#
loop_
_entity.id
_entity.type
_entity.pdbx_description
1 polymer ?
#
loop_
_entity_poly.entity_id
_entity_poly.type
_entity_poly.pdbx_seq_one_letter_code
_entity_poly.pdbx_strand_id
1 'polypeptide(L)'
;MFFNLLKWLDSSPGHYWVVAWPVFGVVVGLALLAFCFPSERAWWQHPVVFSLAMLIALLAFRWPVLFDNRQYPDPDESQLIAGASTLRYDPIFWRSVDGSTHGPLDQWPLLVAFFVRGSLDFTAARTVTTLLIWIELVSVWFLFRHLFKVSIAGLLVLPLMAAHSFTHAWSFVAYCSEHVPDALVAVGCCSLLTAWRQCGAGPPKLDRLFAAGVLLGAVPFAKLQATPIAAVAVVGGAWLALSSDSSNWHQRWRALGSFFSGAATVPALILGMVLACGIWSDFLYSYILDNIRIGGQTWPGTTTALAERSSILDSVRFAGDREFTWAEAPRMLVELGGSIFGFNEFFLWLVGFGGCALLLFPCFTKWHRRCATFAAAVLFFAILAAMAPGRAFIHYLQLVIFPAGLFGGLLA
;
A
#
# COMPACT_ATOMS: atom_id res chain seq x y z
N MET A 1 -32.72 1.13 18.25
CA MET A 1 -32.73 0.13 17.16
C MET A 1 -31.30 -0.23 16.73
N PHE A 2 -30.46 0.74 16.31
CA PHE A 2 -29.07 0.49 15.90
C PHE A 2 -28.21 -0.22 16.96
N PHE A 3 -28.27 0.23 18.21
CA PHE A 3 -27.52 -0.40 19.32
C PHE A 3 -27.93 -1.86 19.59
N ASN A 4 -29.21 -2.20 19.42
CA ASN A 4 -29.70 -3.57 19.56
C ASN A 4 -29.25 -4.46 18.39
N LEU A 5 -29.12 -3.88 17.19
CA LEU A 5 -28.57 -4.56 16.03
C LEU A 5 -27.08 -4.90 16.24
N LEU A 6 -26.27 -3.93 16.66
CA LEU A 6 -24.84 -4.17 16.94
C LEU A 6 -24.66 -5.23 18.04
N LYS A 7 -25.42 -5.12 19.13
CA LYS A 7 -25.42 -6.16 20.20
C LYS A 7 -25.81 -7.54 19.70
N TRP A 8 -26.78 -7.65 18.79
CA TRP A 8 -27.15 -8.92 18.21
C TRP A 8 -26.04 -9.45 17.31
N LEU A 9 -25.47 -8.60 16.46
CA LEU A 9 -24.38 -8.99 15.56
C LEU A 9 -23.12 -9.45 16.32
N ASP A 10 -22.82 -8.83 17.47
CA ASP A 10 -21.68 -9.19 18.32
C ASP A 10 -21.95 -10.37 19.26
N SER A 11 -23.21 -10.85 19.35
CA SER A 11 -23.55 -11.92 20.30
C SER A 11 -23.05 -13.30 19.87
N SER A 12 -22.72 -13.49 18.59
CA SER A 12 -22.09 -14.71 18.10
C SER A 12 -21.26 -14.45 16.83
N PRO A 13 -20.17 -15.20 16.59
CA PRO A 13 -19.46 -15.16 15.32
C PRO A 13 -20.38 -15.46 14.12
N GLY A 14 -21.40 -16.30 14.31
CA GLY A 14 -22.36 -16.63 13.27
C GLY A 14 -23.15 -15.40 12.77
N HIS A 15 -23.58 -14.51 13.68
CA HIS A 15 -24.31 -13.30 13.28
C HIS A 15 -23.43 -12.32 12.51
N TYR A 16 -22.17 -12.18 12.91
CA TYR A 16 -21.16 -11.44 12.15
C TYR A 16 -21.04 -11.98 10.71
N TRP A 17 -20.83 -13.29 10.55
CA TRP A 17 -20.66 -13.91 9.23
C TRP A 17 -21.93 -13.80 8.37
N VAL A 18 -23.11 -13.92 8.97
CA VAL A 18 -24.41 -13.76 8.29
C VAL A 18 -24.58 -12.37 7.68
N VAL A 19 -23.88 -11.34 8.17
CA VAL A 19 -23.90 -10.00 7.56
C VAL A 19 -22.73 -9.78 6.61
N ALA A 20 -21.51 -10.15 7.01
CA ALA A 20 -20.31 -9.92 6.20
C ALA A 20 -20.41 -10.62 4.83
N TRP A 21 -20.81 -11.90 4.80
CA TRP A 21 -20.88 -12.67 3.56
C TRP A 21 -21.89 -12.14 2.54
N PRO A 22 -23.15 -11.83 2.89
CA PRO A 22 -24.08 -11.24 1.92
C PRO A 22 -23.61 -9.89 1.36
N VAL A 23 -22.96 -9.05 2.18
CA VAL A 23 -22.43 -7.77 1.70
C VAL A 23 -21.31 -7.99 0.68
N PHE A 24 -20.39 -8.95 0.93
CA PHE A 24 -19.41 -9.35 -0.08
C PHE A 24 -20.07 -9.93 -1.34
N GLY A 25 -21.10 -10.77 -1.14
CA GLY A 25 -21.92 -11.36 -2.21
C GLY A 25 -22.59 -10.31 -3.09
N VAL A 26 -22.99 -9.16 -2.55
CA VAL A 26 -23.48 -8.03 -3.34
C VAL A 26 -22.40 -7.50 -4.29
N VAL A 27 -21.16 -7.34 -3.83
CA VAL A 27 -20.05 -6.88 -4.69
C VAL A 27 -19.75 -7.89 -5.79
N VAL A 28 -19.72 -9.18 -5.45
CA VAL A 28 -19.58 -10.27 -6.43
C VAL A 28 -20.74 -10.25 -7.43
N GLY A 29 -21.98 -10.09 -6.96
CA GLY A 29 -23.17 -9.99 -7.79
C GLY A 29 -23.11 -8.80 -8.74
N LEU A 30 -22.66 -7.64 -8.28
CA LEU A 30 -22.46 -6.46 -9.14
C LEU A 30 -21.39 -6.70 -10.21
N ALA A 31 -20.27 -7.36 -9.86
CA ALA A 31 -19.23 -7.73 -10.81
C ALA A 31 -19.73 -8.72 -11.86
N LEU A 32 -20.49 -9.75 -11.45
CA LEU A 32 -21.10 -10.74 -12.35
C LEU A 32 -22.18 -10.13 -13.24
N LEU A 33 -23.00 -9.22 -12.72
CA LEU A 33 -23.99 -8.48 -13.52
C LEU A 33 -23.31 -7.59 -14.56
N ALA A 34 -22.20 -6.93 -14.21
CA ALA A 34 -21.40 -6.16 -15.15
C ALA A 34 -20.77 -7.05 -16.23
N PHE A 35 -20.37 -8.27 -15.86
CA PHE A 35 -19.82 -9.26 -16.78
C PHE A 35 -20.86 -9.80 -17.77
N CYS A 36 -22.01 -10.26 -17.27
CA CYS A 36 -23.07 -10.87 -18.07
C CYS A 36 -23.88 -9.85 -18.89
N PHE A 37 -24.07 -8.64 -18.37
CA PHE A 37 -24.93 -7.61 -18.97
C PHE A 37 -24.20 -6.26 -19.08
N PRO A 38 -23.14 -6.14 -19.90
CA PRO A 38 -22.40 -4.89 -20.03
C PRO A 38 -23.31 -3.76 -20.56
N SER A 39 -23.55 -2.73 -19.74
CA SER A 39 -24.42 -1.60 -20.07
C SER A 39 -23.96 -0.37 -19.30
N GLU A 40 -23.25 0.53 -19.99
CA GLU A 40 -22.67 1.73 -19.37
C GLU A 40 -23.71 2.71 -18.79
N ARG A 41 -24.99 2.55 -19.17
CA ARG A 41 -26.10 3.37 -18.67
C ARG A 41 -26.79 2.77 -17.44
N ALA A 42 -26.43 1.56 -17.05
CA ALA A 42 -27.04 0.92 -15.90
C ALA A 42 -26.49 1.49 -14.58
N TRP A 43 -27.39 1.81 -13.65
CA TRP A 43 -27.01 2.39 -12.36
C TRP A 43 -26.08 1.47 -11.55
N TRP A 44 -26.22 0.15 -11.67
CA TRP A 44 -25.38 -0.84 -10.98
C TRP A 44 -23.95 -0.93 -11.53
N GLN A 45 -23.69 -0.35 -12.71
CA GLN A 45 -22.34 -0.24 -13.28
C GLN A 45 -21.72 1.15 -13.04
N HIS A 46 -22.47 2.04 -12.38
CA HIS A 46 -22.01 3.38 -12.07
C HIS A 46 -20.80 3.31 -11.14
N PRO A 47 -19.70 4.04 -11.43
CA PRO A 47 -18.47 3.82 -10.70
C PRO A 47 -18.57 4.07 -9.19
N VAL A 48 -19.38 5.06 -8.79
CA VAL A 48 -19.62 5.37 -7.38
C VAL A 48 -20.34 4.22 -6.67
N VAL A 49 -21.29 3.55 -7.33
CA VAL A 49 -22.06 2.46 -6.71
C VAL A 49 -21.16 1.28 -6.41
N PHE A 50 -20.35 0.84 -7.37
CA PHE A 50 -19.42 -0.28 -7.17
C PHE A 50 -18.34 0.07 -6.14
N SER A 51 -17.81 1.29 -6.18
CA SER A 51 -16.84 1.79 -5.20
C SER A 51 -17.41 1.82 -3.77
N LEU A 52 -18.63 2.32 -3.58
CA LEU A 52 -19.30 2.32 -2.28
C LEU A 52 -19.62 0.90 -1.81
N ALA A 53 -20.00 -0.01 -2.71
CA ALA A 53 -20.24 -1.40 -2.37
C ALA A 53 -18.96 -2.08 -1.83
N MET A 54 -17.80 -1.82 -2.44
CA MET A 54 -16.50 -2.27 -1.92
C MET A 54 -16.21 -1.70 -0.52
N LEU A 55 -16.45 -0.39 -0.29
CA LEU A 55 -16.25 0.23 1.02
C LEU A 55 -17.16 -0.39 2.09
N ILE A 56 -18.45 -0.58 1.79
CA ILE A 56 -19.42 -1.18 2.71
C ILE A 56 -19.03 -2.62 3.04
N ALA A 57 -18.54 -3.37 2.05
CA ALA A 57 -18.02 -4.72 2.29
C ALA A 57 -16.79 -4.70 3.20
N LEU A 58 -15.80 -3.84 2.96
CA LEU A 58 -14.66 -3.70 3.88
C LEU A 58 -15.12 -3.37 5.30
N LEU A 59 -16.02 -2.39 5.46
CA LEU A 59 -16.58 -2.04 6.77
C LEU A 59 -17.30 -3.23 7.41
N ALA A 60 -18.07 -4.02 6.65
CA ALA A 60 -18.78 -5.19 7.15
C ALA A 60 -17.84 -6.32 7.62
N PHE A 61 -16.62 -6.42 7.08
CA PHE A 61 -15.60 -7.38 7.57
C PHE A 61 -14.75 -6.81 8.71
N ARG A 62 -14.79 -5.50 8.91
CA ARG A 62 -13.92 -4.79 9.86
C ARG A 62 -14.67 -4.31 11.10
N TRP A 63 -16.00 -4.22 11.08
CA TRP A 63 -16.77 -3.50 12.10
C TRP A 63 -16.55 -3.95 13.56
N PRO A 64 -16.41 -5.24 13.94
CA PRO A 64 -16.19 -5.57 15.34
C PRO A 64 -14.84 -5.04 15.83
N VAL A 65 -13.84 -5.07 14.95
CA VAL A 65 -12.49 -4.58 15.20
C VAL A 65 -12.41 -3.05 15.12
N LEU A 66 -13.19 -2.41 14.24
CA LEU A 66 -13.25 -0.94 14.14
C LEU A 66 -13.69 -0.32 15.47
N PHE A 67 -14.63 -0.96 16.17
CA PHE A 67 -15.17 -0.44 17.43
C PHE A 67 -14.45 -0.99 18.69
N ASP A 68 -13.48 -1.90 18.53
CA ASP A 68 -12.66 -2.38 19.64
C ASP A 68 -11.56 -1.36 19.99
N ASN A 69 -11.85 -0.45 20.91
CA ASN A 69 -10.93 0.65 21.27
C ASN A 69 -9.78 0.22 22.21
N ARG A 70 -9.24 -0.98 22.03
CA ARG A 70 -8.08 -1.51 22.74
C ARG A 70 -6.89 -1.65 21.81
N GLN A 71 -5.70 -1.43 22.37
CA GLN A 71 -4.44 -1.73 21.68
C GLN A 71 -4.33 -3.24 21.40
N TYR A 72 -3.93 -3.58 20.17
CA TYR A 72 -3.53 -4.93 19.82
C TYR A 72 -2.09 -5.24 20.26
N PRO A 73 -1.66 -6.50 20.32
CA PRO A 73 -0.32 -6.86 20.77
C PRO A 73 0.82 -6.15 20.03
N ASP A 74 0.60 -5.76 18.78
CA ASP A 74 1.50 -4.91 17.99
C ASP A 74 1.38 -3.43 18.44
N PRO A 75 2.48 -2.80 18.93
CA PRO A 75 2.42 -1.42 19.42
C PRO A 75 2.36 -0.36 18.31
N ASP A 76 2.56 -0.70 17.03
CA ASP A 76 2.66 0.25 15.91
C ASP A 76 1.50 1.25 15.86
N GLU A 77 0.27 0.74 16.03
CA GLU A 77 -0.94 1.57 15.99
C GLU A 77 -0.94 2.64 17.10
N SER A 78 -0.49 2.27 18.30
CA SER A 78 -0.41 3.21 19.43
C SER A 78 0.69 4.23 19.24
N GLN A 79 1.84 3.81 18.68
CA GLN A 79 2.95 4.70 18.35
C GLN A 79 2.55 5.75 17.28
N LEU A 80 1.84 5.33 16.24
CA LEU A 80 1.37 6.22 15.17
C LEU A 80 0.28 7.19 15.68
N ILE A 81 -0.63 6.75 16.54
CA ILE A 81 -1.62 7.62 17.20
C ILE A 81 -0.93 8.65 18.12
N ALA A 82 0.04 8.21 18.91
CA ALA A 82 0.78 9.08 19.82
C ALA A 82 1.58 10.13 19.03
N GLY A 83 2.29 9.71 17.98
CA GLY A 83 3.01 10.63 17.12
C GLY A 83 2.08 11.65 16.47
N ALA A 84 0.94 11.24 15.91
CA ALA A 84 0.01 12.17 15.26
C ALA A 84 -0.56 13.17 16.28
N SER A 85 -0.82 12.71 17.50
CA SER A 85 -1.24 13.57 18.62
C SER A 85 -0.14 14.58 19.01
N THR A 86 1.14 14.20 18.94
CA THR A 86 2.28 15.11 19.14
C THR A 86 2.40 16.13 18.01
N LEU A 87 2.28 15.70 16.74
CA LEU A 87 2.38 16.58 15.58
C LEU A 87 1.29 17.64 15.51
N ARG A 88 0.17 17.41 16.19
CA ARG A 88 -0.87 18.44 16.37
C ARG A 88 -0.33 19.68 17.08
N TYR A 89 0.56 19.51 18.06
CA TYR A 89 1.11 20.60 18.85
C TYR A 89 2.41 21.15 18.25
N ASP A 90 3.26 20.26 17.74
CA ASP A 90 4.47 20.62 17.02
C ASP A 90 4.56 19.85 15.70
N PRO A 91 4.21 20.49 14.55
CA PRO A 91 4.12 19.81 13.27
C PRO A 91 5.48 19.49 12.62
N ILE A 92 6.59 19.70 13.32
CA ILE A 92 7.93 19.45 12.80
C ILE A 92 8.36 18.02 13.13
N PHE A 93 8.14 17.11 12.17
CA PHE A 93 8.25 15.66 12.38
C PHE A 93 9.52 15.20 13.12
N TRP A 94 10.70 15.32 12.52
CA TRP A 94 11.94 14.83 13.13
C TRP A 94 12.42 15.61 14.35
N ARG A 95 11.74 16.71 14.71
CA ARG A 95 11.96 17.41 15.98
C ARG A 95 11.12 16.83 17.11
N SER A 96 9.91 16.36 16.78
CA SER A 96 8.87 16.08 17.77
C SER A 96 8.51 14.60 17.86
N VAL A 97 8.77 13.84 16.81
CA VAL A 97 8.43 12.42 16.68
C VAL A 97 9.64 11.66 16.19
N ASP A 98 10.00 10.59 16.92
CA ASP A 98 10.87 9.55 16.40
C ASP A 98 10.03 8.57 15.61
N GLY A 99 10.13 8.66 14.28
CA GLY A 99 9.40 7.78 13.37
C GLY A 99 10.08 6.42 13.15
N SER A 100 11.25 6.18 13.72
CA SER A 100 12.11 5.02 13.43
C SER A 100 12.28 4.78 11.92
N THR A 101 11.46 3.91 11.35
CA THR A 101 11.49 3.51 9.94
C THR A 101 10.41 4.17 9.06
N HIS A 102 9.42 4.82 9.70
CA HIS A 102 8.38 5.56 9.02
C HIS A 102 8.64 7.07 9.06
N GLY A 103 8.19 7.77 8.03
CA GLY A 103 8.36 9.21 7.88
C GLY A 103 7.08 9.99 8.20
N PRO A 104 7.06 11.30 7.89
CA PRO A 104 5.95 12.18 8.24
C PRO A 104 4.62 11.81 7.58
N LEU A 105 4.64 11.26 6.37
CA LEU A 105 3.40 11.00 5.63
C LEU A 105 2.54 9.91 6.28
N ASP A 106 3.13 9.01 7.06
CA ASP A 106 2.37 7.97 7.76
C ASP A 106 1.45 8.53 8.85
N GLN A 107 1.65 9.76 9.29
CA GLN A 107 0.83 10.38 10.34
C GLN A 107 -0.16 11.41 9.82
N TRP A 108 0.00 11.89 8.59
CA TRP A 108 -0.89 12.90 8.02
C TRP A 108 -2.34 12.43 7.86
N PRO A 109 -2.63 11.19 7.41
CA PRO A 109 -4.00 10.68 7.38
C PRO A 109 -4.66 10.68 8.77
N LEU A 110 -3.89 10.36 9.81
CA LEU A 110 -4.37 10.40 11.20
C LEU A 110 -4.62 11.83 11.68
N LEU A 111 -3.78 12.80 11.29
CA LEU A 111 -4.03 14.22 11.58
C LEU A 111 -5.34 14.71 10.96
N VAL A 112 -5.66 14.30 9.72
CA VAL A 112 -6.95 14.61 9.11
C VAL A 112 -8.11 14.05 9.93
N ALA A 113 -8.02 12.76 10.33
CA ALA A 113 -9.03 12.15 11.19
C ALA A 113 -9.16 12.88 12.54
N PHE A 114 -8.04 13.30 13.12
CA PHE A 114 -8.01 14.12 14.33
C PHE A 114 -8.79 15.43 14.13
N PHE A 115 -8.51 16.19 13.07
CA PHE A 115 -9.18 17.48 12.83
C PHE A 115 -10.68 17.34 12.58
N VAL A 116 -11.12 16.23 11.97
CA VAL A 116 -12.54 15.94 11.72
C VAL A 116 -13.27 15.50 12.99
N ARG A 117 -12.66 14.65 13.82
CA ARG A 117 -13.31 14.04 15.00
C ARG A 117 -13.04 14.79 16.31
N GLY A 118 -12.01 15.64 16.38
CA GLY A 118 -11.56 16.32 17.59
C GLY A 118 -10.70 15.46 18.54
N SER A 119 -10.66 14.15 18.33
CA SER A 119 -9.84 13.18 19.07
C SER A 119 -9.36 12.07 18.15
N LEU A 120 -8.23 11.45 18.49
CA LEU A 120 -7.70 10.29 17.80
C LEU A 120 -7.68 9.10 18.75
N ASP A 121 -8.37 8.04 18.35
CA ASP A 121 -8.52 6.78 19.07
C ASP A 121 -8.29 5.60 18.09
N PHE A 122 -8.30 4.36 18.59
CA PHE A 122 -8.09 3.18 17.74
C PHE A 122 -9.18 3.06 16.66
N THR A 123 -10.42 3.45 16.96
CA THR A 123 -11.50 3.49 15.97
C THR A 123 -11.21 4.44 14.83
N ALA A 124 -10.65 5.63 15.11
CA ALA A 124 -10.25 6.59 14.09
C ALA A 124 -9.14 6.00 13.22
N ALA A 125 -8.09 5.47 13.85
CA ALA A 125 -6.93 4.92 13.15
C ALA A 125 -7.34 3.77 12.19
N ARG A 126 -8.16 2.83 12.66
CA ARG A 126 -8.63 1.69 11.83
C ARG A 126 -9.64 2.10 10.76
N THR A 127 -10.39 3.18 11.00
CA THR A 127 -11.21 3.80 9.96
C THR A 127 -10.32 4.36 8.85
N VAL A 128 -9.22 5.04 9.21
CA VAL A 128 -8.24 5.50 8.22
C VAL A 128 -7.62 4.32 7.47
N THR A 129 -7.22 3.23 8.16
CA THR A 129 -6.75 1.99 7.51
C THR A 129 -7.74 1.50 6.46
N THR A 130 -9.03 1.42 6.82
CA THR A 130 -10.09 0.95 5.92
C THR A 130 -10.23 1.86 4.69
N LEU A 131 -10.10 3.18 4.88
CA LEU A 131 -10.14 4.14 3.77
C LEU A 131 -8.91 4.03 2.86
N LEU A 132 -7.71 3.78 3.40
CA LEU A 132 -6.49 3.57 2.63
C LEU A 132 -6.58 2.31 1.77
N ILE A 133 -7.05 1.20 2.35
CA ILE A 133 -7.34 -0.05 1.61
C ILE A 133 -8.41 0.18 0.54
N TRP A 134 -9.46 0.94 0.85
CA TRP A 134 -10.47 1.28 -0.14
C TRP A 134 -9.91 2.09 -1.31
N ILE A 135 -9.03 3.06 -1.05
CA ILE A 135 -8.33 3.84 -2.08
C ILE A 135 -7.48 2.93 -2.97
N GLU A 136 -6.78 1.95 -2.39
CA GLU A 136 -6.01 0.93 -3.12
C GLU A 136 -6.92 0.13 -4.07
N LEU A 137 -8.01 -0.44 -3.56
CA LEU A 137 -8.97 -1.22 -4.35
C LEU A 137 -9.59 -0.41 -5.48
N VAL A 138 -10.02 0.82 -5.18
CA VAL A 138 -10.60 1.72 -6.18
C VAL A 138 -9.58 2.06 -7.27
N SER A 139 -8.32 2.29 -6.90
CA SER A 139 -7.24 2.58 -7.84
C SER A 139 -6.97 1.41 -8.78
N VAL A 140 -6.84 0.19 -8.26
CA VAL A 140 -6.60 -0.99 -9.12
C VAL A 140 -7.81 -1.29 -10.00
N TRP A 141 -9.03 -1.12 -9.49
CA TRP A 141 -10.24 -1.34 -10.26
C TRP A 141 -10.40 -0.30 -11.38
N PHE A 142 -10.13 0.99 -11.12
CA PHE A 142 -10.10 2.01 -12.16
C PHE A 142 -9.04 1.71 -13.23
N LEU A 143 -7.87 1.24 -12.81
CA LEU A 143 -6.83 0.80 -13.73
C LEU A 143 -7.30 -0.37 -14.60
N PHE A 144 -7.92 -1.40 -14.01
CA PHE A 144 -8.47 -2.52 -14.79
C PHE A 144 -9.61 -2.08 -15.70
N ARG A 145 -10.47 -1.13 -15.29
CA ARG A 145 -11.49 -0.54 -16.16
C ARG A 145 -10.88 0.25 -17.33
N HIS A 146 -9.68 0.80 -17.15
CA HIS A 146 -8.97 1.53 -18.19
C HIS A 146 -8.26 0.61 -19.16
N LEU A 147 -7.59 -0.44 -18.67
CA LEU A 147 -6.83 -1.38 -19.50
C LEU A 147 -7.72 -2.42 -20.17
N PHE A 148 -8.74 -2.88 -19.46
CA PHE A 148 -9.71 -3.86 -19.91
C PHE A 148 -11.10 -3.23 -20.06
N LYS A 149 -12.12 -4.06 -20.25
CA LYS A 149 -13.52 -3.61 -20.31
C LYS A 149 -14.12 -3.57 -18.90
N VAL A 150 -15.13 -2.71 -18.72
CA VAL A 150 -15.89 -2.62 -17.46
C VAL A 150 -16.45 -3.97 -17.00
N SER A 151 -16.80 -4.85 -17.95
CA SER A 151 -17.35 -6.17 -17.69
C SER A 151 -16.40 -7.10 -16.93
N ILE A 152 -15.09 -6.96 -17.13
CA ILE A 152 -14.08 -7.85 -16.55
C ILE A 152 -13.39 -7.19 -15.35
N ALA A 153 -13.23 -5.86 -15.37
CA ALA A 153 -12.54 -5.12 -14.31
C ALA A 153 -13.11 -5.37 -12.91
N GLY A 154 -14.44 -5.52 -12.79
CA GLY A 154 -15.09 -5.86 -11.53
C GLY A 154 -14.66 -7.24 -11.01
N LEU A 155 -14.49 -8.23 -11.89
CA LEU A 155 -14.04 -9.57 -11.51
C LEU A 155 -12.56 -9.59 -11.13
N LEU A 156 -11.72 -8.81 -11.83
CA LEU A 156 -10.27 -8.76 -11.61
C LEU A 156 -9.88 -8.17 -10.26
N VAL A 157 -10.68 -7.27 -9.68
CA VAL A 157 -10.39 -6.69 -8.36
C VAL A 157 -10.86 -7.58 -7.19
N LEU A 158 -11.78 -8.53 -7.42
CA LEU A 158 -12.35 -9.36 -6.34
C LEU A 158 -11.31 -10.14 -5.54
N PRO A 159 -10.25 -10.72 -6.13
CA PRO A 159 -9.25 -11.46 -5.35
C PRO A 159 -8.46 -10.56 -4.41
N LEU A 160 -8.10 -9.36 -4.86
CA LEU A 160 -7.44 -8.36 -4.01
C LEU A 160 -8.37 -7.90 -2.88
N MET A 161 -9.64 -7.65 -3.21
CA MET A 161 -10.66 -7.31 -2.23
C MET A 161 -10.88 -8.45 -1.21
N ALA A 162 -10.86 -9.70 -1.66
CA ALA A 162 -10.98 -10.86 -0.80
C ALA A 162 -9.79 -10.96 0.17
N ALA A 163 -8.56 -10.75 -0.30
CA ALA A 163 -7.38 -10.71 0.58
C ALA A 163 -7.60 -9.70 1.72
N HIS A 164 -7.96 -8.46 1.40
CA HIS A 164 -8.22 -7.44 2.42
C HIS A 164 -9.43 -7.75 3.30
N SER A 165 -10.50 -8.35 2.77
CA SER A 165 -11.72 -8.61 3.55
C SER A 165 -11.54 -9.78 4.52
N PHE A 166 -10.91 -10.86 4.07
CA PHE A 166 -10.80 -12.12 4.83
C PHE A 166 -9.54 -12.24 5.69
N THR A 167 -8.55 -11.34 5.54
CA THR A 167 -7.40 -11.32 6.44
C THR A 167 -7.77 -10.68 7.78
N HIS A 168 -7.67 -11.47 8.86
CA HIS A 168 -7.97 -11.05 10.24
C HIS A 168 -6.74 -10.86 11.12
N ALA A 169 -5.53 -11.03 10.58
CA ALA A 169 -4.29 -10.78 11.32
C ALA A 169 -4.21 -9.29 11.71
N TRP A 170 -3.92 -9.00 12.99
CA TRP A 170 -4.03 -7.65 13.55
C TRP A 170 -3.24 -6.61 12.75
N SER A 171 -2.06 -6.96 12.26
CA SER A 171 -1.18 -6.11 11.45
C SER A 171 -1.76 -5.65 10.10
N PHE A 172 -2.85 -6.27 9.62
CA PHE A 172 -3.56 -5.91 8.38
C PHE A 172 -4.85 -5.14 8.65
N VAL A 173 -5.24 -5.05 9.92
CA VAL A 173 -6.48 -4.40 10.35
C VAL A 173 -6.19 -3.12 11.13
N ALA A 174 -5.21 -3.20 12.04
CA ALA A 174 -4.67 -2.07 12.77
C ALA A 174 -4.03 -1.07 11.81
N TYR A 175 -3.94 0.18 12.24
CA TYR A 175 -3.14 1.17 11.54
C TYR A 175 -1.66 0.88 11.72
N CYS A 176 -0.99 0.48 10.65
CA CYS A 176 0.46 0.32 10.56
C CYS A 176 1.02 1.21 9.43
N SER A 177 2.35 1.37 9.44
CA SER A 177 3.09 2.22 8.51
C SER A 177 3.12 1.71 7.05
N GLU A 178 2.55 0.55 6.77
CA GLU A 178 2.52 -0.05 5.43
C GLU A 178 1.31 0.44 4.61
N HIS A 179 0.22 0.87 5.26
CA HIS A 179 -1.01 1.25 4.54
C HIS A 179 -0.85 2.53 3.71
N VAL A 180 -0.13 3.53 4.21
CA VAL A 180 0.08 4.78 3.46
C VAL A 180 0.99 4.59 2.24
N PRO A 181 2.18 3.97 2.33
CA PRO A 181 3.00 3.72 1.15
C PRO A 181 2.27 2.85 0.13
N ASP A 182 1.47 1.86 0.55
CA ASP A 182 0.68 1.04 -0.38
C ASP A 182 -0.38 1.85 -1.11
N ALA A 183 -1.13 2.70 -0.41
CA ALA A 183 -2.09 3.61 -1.04
C ALA A 183 -1.41 4.58 -2.02
N LEU A 184 -0.24 5.13 -1.66
CA LEU A 184 0.55 6.00 -2.53
C LEU A 184 1.03 5.27 -3.80
N VAL A 185 1.55 4.05 -3.65
CA VAL A 185 1.98 3.21 -4.78
C VAL A 185 0.77 2.84 -5.65
N ALA A 186 -0.37 2.52 -5.06
CA ALA A 186 -1.58 2.15 -5.79
C ALA A 186 -2.13 3.29 -6.66
N VAL A 187 -2.32 4.47 -6.05
CA VAL A 187 -2.80 5.66 -6.78
C VAL A 187 -1.73 6.13 -7.77
N GLY A 188 -0.45 6.07 -7.41
CA GLY A 188 0.68 6.43 -8.27
C GLY A 188 0.75 5.56 -9.52
N CYS A 189 0.68 4.24 -9.37
CA CYS A 189 0.63 3.27 -10.48
C CYS A 189 -0.63 3.44 -11.33
N CYS A 190 -1.80 3.66 -10.72
CA CYS A 190 -3.03 3.94 -11.45
C CYS A 190 -2.89 5.23 -12.28
N SER A 191 -2.41 6.32 -11.71
CA SER A 191 -2.19 7.58 -12.43
C SER A 191 -1.17 7.41 -13.56
N LEU A 192 -0.08 6.68 -13.31
CA LEU A 192 0.96 6.40 -14.30
C LEU A 192 0.41 5.62 -15.50
N LEU A 193 -0.19 4.45 -15.25
CA LEU A 193 -0.61 3.54 -16.32
C LEU A 193 -1.83 4.08 -17.08
N THR A 194 -2.67 4.89 -16.43
CA THR A 194 -3.79 5.57 -17.09
C THR A 194 -3.37 6.88 -17.79
N ALA A 195 -2.10 7.29 -17.74
CA ALA A 195 -1.64 8.46 -18.48
C ALA A 195 -1.74 8.28 -20.01
N TRP A 196 -1.64 7.05 -20.50
CA TRP A 196 -1.88 6.69 -21.90
C TRP A 196 -3.34 6.30 -22.12
N ARG A 197 -3.85 6.48 -23.35
CA ARG A 197 -5.16 5.92 -23.72
C ARG A 197 -5.10 4.39 -23.76
N GLN A 198 -6.27 3.76 -23.88
CA GLN A 198 -6.38 2.32 -24.12
C GLN A 198 -5.40 1.86 -25.20
N CYS A 199 -4.75 0.71 -24.95
CA CYS A 199 -3.72 0.11 -25.79
C CYS A 199 -2.44 0.98 -26.00
N GLY A 200 -2.21 1.99 -25.16
CA GLY A 200 -1.02 2.84 -25.26
C GLY A 200 -1.10 3.89 -26.38
N ALA A 201 -2.29 4.18 -26.90
CA ALA A 201 -2.47 5.07 -28.04
C ALA A 201 -2.33 6.56 -27.66
N GLY A 202 -1.78 7.36 -28.59
CA GLY A 202 -1.59 8.80 -28.42
C GLY A 202 -0.51 9.19 -27.39
N PRO A 203 -0.18 10.49 -27.28
CA PRO A 203 0.78 10.97 -26.30
C PRO A 203 0.22 10.85 -24.88
N PRO A 204 1.08 10.63 -23.87
CA PRO A 204 0.65 10.56 -22.48
C PRO A 204 0.13 11.90 -21.97
N LYS A 205 -0.82 11.81 -21.05
CA LYS A 205 -1.34 12.94 -20.27
C LYS A 205 -0.30 13.38 -19.23
N LEU A 206 0.22 14.59 -19.38
CA LEU A 206 1.32 15.12 -18.56
C LEU A 206 0.91 15.35 -17.09
N ASP A 207 -0.31 15.81 -16.85
CA ASP A 207 -0.91 15.98 -15.52
C ASP A 207 -0.94 14.66 -14.73
N ARG A 208 -1.35 13.57 -15.39
CA ARG A 208 -1.34 12.22 -14.78
C ARG A 208 0.06 11.71 -14.50
N LEU A 209 1.02 12.00 -15.38
CA LEU A 209 2.43 11.69 -15.13
C LEU A 209 2.99 12.51 -13.97
N PHE A 210 2.69 13.81 -13.91
CA PHE A 210 3.11 14.66 -12.79
C PHE A 210 2.54 14.13 -11.47
N ALA A 211 1.23 13.86 -11.41
CA ALA A 211 0.58 13.30 -10.23
C ALA A 211 1.16 11.93 -9.83
N ALA A 212 1.43 11.05 -10.79
CA ALA A 212 2.09 9.77 -10.54
C ALA A 212 3.48 9.97 -9.94
N GLY A 213 4.26 10.89 -10.49
CA GLY A 213 5.56 11.28 -9.96
C GLY A 213 5.45 11.75 -8.51
N VAL A 214 4.56 12.71 -8.22
CA VAL A 214 4.35 13.24 -6.85
C VAL A 214 4.06 12.12 -5.85
N LEU A 215 3.15 11.21 -6.19
CA LEU A 215 2.75 10.11 -5.31
C LEU A 215 3.89 9.11 -5.09
N LEU A 216 4.58 8.69 -6.15
CA LEU A 216 5.71 7.76 -6.04
C LEU A 216 6.92 8.39 -5.33
N GLY A 217 7.17 9.67 -5.53
CA GLY A 217 8.20 10.44 -4.84
C GLY A 217 7.90 10.67 -3.35
N ALA A 218 6.64 10.52 -2.94
CA ALA A 218 6.23 10.63 -1.54
C ALA A 218 6.48 9.33 -0.74
N VAL A 219 6.51 8.17 -1.40
CA VAL A 219 6.63 6.86 -0.75
C VAL A 219 7.84 6.75 0.20
N PRO A 220 9.06 7.21 -0.16
CA PRO A 220 10.22 7.14 0.74
C PRO A 220 10.08 7.95 2.02
N PHE A 221 9.08 8.85 2.11
CA PHE A 221 8.78 9.66 3.29
C PHE A 221 7.50 9.22 4.00
N ALA A 222 6.79 8.22 3.45
CA ALA A 222 5.84 7.42 4.20
C ALA A 222 6.63 6.33 4.94
N LYS A 223 7.35 5.47 4.20
CA LYS A 223 8.14 4.39 4.80
C LYS A 223 9.39 4.12 3.98
N LEU A 224 10.56 4.17 4.62
CA LEU A 224 11.82 4.04 3.88
C LEU A 224 11.98 2.64 3.28
N GLN A 225 11.43 1.61 3.94
CA GLN A 225 11.42 0.23 3.45
C GLN A 225 10.67 0.05 2.14
N ALA A 226 9.72 0.93 1.81
CA ALA A 226 8.97 0.91 0.55
C ALA A 226 9.69 1.66 -0.59
N THR A 227 10.84 2.29 -0.31
CA THR A 227 11.66 3.00 -1.31
C THR A 227 12.04 2.14 -2.52
N PRO A 228 12.45 0.86 -2.38
CA PRO A 228 12.76 0.03 -3.54
C PRO A 228 11.57 -0.17 -4.48
N ILE A 229 10.36 -0.29 -3.92
CA ILE A 229 9.10 -0.42 -4.67
C ILE A 229 8.83 0.85 -5.48
N ALA A 230 8.95 2.02 -4.84
CA ALA A 230 8.78 3.31 -5.50
C ALA A 230 9.85 3.56 -6.56
N ALA A 231 11.10 3.23 -6.27
CA ALA A 231 12.22 3.40 -7.20
C ALA A 231 12.01 2.59 -8.48
N VAL A 232 11.62 1.31 -8.38
CA VAL A 232 11.34 0.50 -9.57
C VAL A 232 10.10 1.02 -10.33
N ALA A 233 9.08 1.54 -9.62
CA ALA A 233 7.93 2.16 -10.26
C ALA A 233 8.31 3.45 -11.02
N VAL A 234 9.21 4.27 -10.48
CA VAL A 234 9.75 5.47 -11.15
C VAL A 234 10.58 5.09 -12.39
N VAL A 235 11.49 4.12 -12.27
CA VAL A 235 12.28 3.62 -13.41
C VAL A 235 11.36 3.04 -14.48
N GLY A 236 10.37 2.25 -14.08
CA GLY A 236 9.36 1.68 -14.95
C GLY A 236 8.52 2.75 -15.67
N GLY A 237 8.12 3.81 -14.97
CA GLY A 237 7.41 4.96 -15.56
C GLY A 237 8.25 5.70 -16.61
N ALA A 238 9.54 5.92 -16.32
CA ALA A 238 10.47 6.51 -17.29
C ALA A 238 10.64 5.61 -18.52
N TRP A 239 10.75 4.29 -18.32
CA TRP A 239 10.80 3.32 -19.40
C TRP A 239 9.53 3.32 -20.26
N LEU A 240 8.33 3.37 -19.66
CA LEU A 240 7.07 3.49 -20.39
C LEU A 240 7.00 4.78 -21.22
N ALA A 241 7.45 5.90 -20.66
CA ALA A 241 7.54 7.18 -21.37
C ALA A 241 8.50 7.14 -22.57
N LEU A 242 9.69 6.57 -22.39
CA LEU A 242 10.70 6.45 -23.45
C LEU A 242 10.33 5.43 -24.53
N SER A 243 9.63 4.36 -24.15
CA SER A 243 9.23 3.29 -25.06
C SER A 243 7.91 3.57 -25.78
N SER A 244 7.22 4.67 -25.49
CA SER A 244 5.95 5.05 -26.12
C SER A 244 6.13 5.25 -27.64
N ASP A 245 5.58 4.30 -28.41
CA ASP A 245 5.65 4.33 -29.89
C ASP A 245 4.80 5.46 -30.48
N SER A 246 3.77 5.89 -29.74
CA SER A 246 2.85 6.97 -30.10
C SER A 246 3.41 8.38 -29.90
N SER A 247 4.59 8.51 -29.28
CA SER A 247 5.18 9.80 -28.91
C SER A 247 6.45 10.08 -29.71
N ASN A 248 6.55 11.30 -30.25
CA ASN A 248 7.81 11.79 -30.83
C ASN A 248 8.83 12.15 -29.73
N TRP A 249 10.08 12.39 -30.11
CA TRP A 249 11.18 12.66 -29.16
C TRP A 249 10.87 13.80 -28.19
N HIS A 250 10.34 14.93 -28.68
CA HIS A 250 9.96 16.07 -27.85
C HIS A 250 8.85 15.71 -26.85
N GLN A 251 7.84 14.95 -27.27
CA GLN A 251 6.76 14.49 -26.40
C GLN A 251 7.27 13.53 -25.31
N ARG A 252 8.23 12.66 -25.62
CA ARG A 252 8.87 11.77 -24.64
C ARG A 252 9.61 12.55 -23.57
N TRP A 253 10.38 13.58 -23.95
CA TRP A 253 11.08 14.43 -22.98
C TRP A 253 10.13 15.28 -22.14
N ARG A 254 9.03 15.78 -22.72
CA ARG A 254 7.98 16.46 -21.94
C ARG A 254 7.33 15.52 -20.93
N ALA A 255 7.06 14.27 -21.33
CA ALA A 255 6.53 13.24 -20.44
C ALA A 255 7.50 12.94 -19.29
N LEU A 256 8.78 12.72 -19.59
CA LEU A 256 9.82 12.53 -18.58
C LEU A 256 9.97 13.74 -17.66
N GLY A 257 10.04 14.95 -18.23
CA GLY A 257 10.16 16.18 -17.46
C GLY A 257 9.00 16.36 -16.50
N SER A 258 7.76 16.11 -16.95
CA SER A 258 6.56 16.15 -16.12
C SER A 258 6.56 15.08 -15.02
N PHE A 259 6.99 13.86 -15.35
CA PHE A 259 7.03 12.75 -14.39
C PHE A 259 8.10 12.99 -13.31
N PHE A 260 9.32 13.36 -13.70
CA PHE A 260 10.43 13.60 -12.78
C PHE A 260 10.26 14.89 -11.98
N SER A 261 9.65 15.94 -12.54
CA SER A 261 9.31 17.13 -11.74
C SER A 261 8.29 16.79 -10.65
N GLY A 262 7.32 15.93 -10.95
CA GLY A 262 6.41 15.36 -9.96
C GLY A 262 7.18 14.56 -8.90
N ALA A 263 8.02 13.61 -9.31
CA ALA A 263 8.80 12.76 -8.40
C ALA A 263 9.73 13.54 -7.46
N ALA A 264 10.26 14.68 -7.91
CA ALA A 264 11.09 15.56 -7.10
C ALA A 264 10.30 16.47 -6.16
N THR A 265 8.98 16.64 -6.35
CA THR A 265 8.17 17.63 -5.62
C THR A 265 8.14 17.37 -4.12
N VAL A 266 7.70 16.19 -3.67
CA VAL A 266 7.62 15.86 -2.24
C VAL A 266 9.00 15.81 -1.58
N PRO A 267 10.03 15.18 -2.17
CA PRO A 267 11.39 15.28 -1.65
C PRO A 267 11.89 16.72 -1.50
N ALA A 268 11.67 17.58 -2.51
CA ALA A 268 12.11 18.97 -2.44
C ALA A 268 11.38 19.76 -1.34
N LEU A 269 10.07 19.54 -1.17
CA LEU A 269 9.30 20.19 -0.10
C LEU A 269 9.76 19.76 1.28
N ILE A 270 9.96 18.46 1.49
CA ILE A 270 10.42 17.92 2.77
C ILE A 270 11.84 18.35 3.09
N LEU A 271 12.77 18.27 2.13
CA LEU A 271 14.14 18.75 2.31
C LEU A 271 14.18 20.26 2.55
N GLY A 272 13.36 21.03 1.84
CA GLY A 272 13.19 22.46 2.08
C GLY A 272 12.75 22.76 3.51
N MET A 273 11.76 22.02 4.03
CA MET A 273 11.31 22.11 5.42
C MET A 273 12.43 21.73 6.41
N VAL A 274 13.14 20.63 6.16
CA VAL A 274 14.24 20.15 7.02
C VAL A 274 15.34 21.22 7.15
N LEU A 275 15.72 21.84 6.03
CA LEU A 275 16.73 22.90 6.00
C LEU A 275 16.21 24.18 6.66
N ALA A 276 14.98 24.60 6.35
CA ALA A 276 14.38 25.82 6.91
C ALA A 276 14.19 25.74 8.42
N CYS A 277 13.90 24.56 8.97
CA CYS A 277 13.71 24.34 10.40
C CYS A 277 15.01 23.98 11.14
N GLY A 278 16.14 23.83 10.44
CA GLY A 278 17.44 23.53 11.05
C GLY A 278 17.56 22.11 11.63
N ILE A 279 16.74 21.16 11.16
CA ILE A 279 16.64 19.78 11.70
C ILE A 279 17.36 18.74 10.81
N TRP A 280 18.38 19.18 10.07
CA TRP A 280 19.13 18.32 9.15
C TRP A 280 19.78 17.13 9.85
N SER A 281 20.36 17.35 11.03
CA SER A 281 20.99 16.28 11.82
C SER A 281 19.96 15.22 12.21
N ASP A 282 18.81 15.63 12.73
CA ASP A 282 17.78 14.69 13.20
C ASP A 282 17.21 13.88 12.02
N PHE A 283 16.93 14.53 10.89
CA PHE A 283 16.55 13.85 9.66
C PHE A 283 17.62 12.83 9.21
N LEU A 284 18.89 13.24 9.10
CA LEU A 284 19.93 12.38 8.55
C LEU A 284 20.21 11.18 9.47
N TYR A 285 20.36 11.40 10.77
CA TYR A 285 20.69 10.33 11.71
C TYR A 285 19.51 9.39 11.94
N SER A 286 18.38 9.93 12.40
CA SER A 286 17.22 9.11 12.80
C SER A 286 16.51 8.48 11.62
N TYR A 287 16.44 9.15 10.46
CA TYR A 287 15.67 8.64 9.32
C TYR A 287 16.53 7.86 8.32
N ILE A 288 17.67 8.41 7.91
CA ILE A 288 18.45 7.81 6.83
C ILE A 288 19.47 6.79 7.38
N LEU A 289 20.34 7.24 8.30
CA LEU A 289 21.46 6.42 8.76
C LEU A 289 21.01 5.24 9.62
N ASP A 290 20.05 5.42 10.52
CA ASP A 290 19.56 4.32 11.36
C ASP A 290 18.88 3.23 10.54
N ASN A 291 18.10 3.57 9.52
CA ASN A 291 17.51 2.58 8.61
C ASN A 291 18.58 1.83 7.77
N ILE A 292 19.67 2.50 7.37
CA ILE A 292 20.79 1.84 6.67
C ILE A 292 21.55 0.91 7.64
N ARG A 293 21.78 1.34 8.89
CA ARG A 293 22.46 0.54 9.93
C ARG A 293 21.64 -0.66 10.38
N ILE A 294 20.32 -0.50 10.51
CA ILE A 294 19.37 -1.60 10.73
C ILE A 294 19.45 -2.61 9.56
N GLY A 295 19.69 -2.15 8.33
CA GLY A 295 19.98 -3.02 7.18
C GLY A 295 21.37 -3.67 7.13
N GLY A 296 22.35 -3.26 7.95
CA GLY A 296 23.78 -3.51 7.68
C GLY A 296 24.62 -4.33 8.69
N GLN A 297 24.18 -4.57 9.91
CA GLN A 297 24.96 -5.37 10.89
C GLN A 297 24.59 -6.86 10.89
N THR A 298 25.41 -7.71 10.30
CA THR A 298 25.72 -8.97 10.99
C THR A 298 26.54 -8.61 12.23
N TRP A 299 26.26 -9.20 13.40
CA TRP A 299 27.02 -8.93 14.62
C TRP A 299 28.05 -10.05 14.84
N PRO A 300 29.35 -9.80 14.66
CA PRO A 300 30.38 -10.57 15.34
C PRO A 300 30.72 -9.86 16.65
N GLY A 301 30.72 -10.59 17.76
CA GLY A 301 31.05 -10.03 19.07
C GLY A 301 32.45 -9.41 19.11
N THR A 302 32.57 -8.19 19.65
CA THR A 302 33.44 -7.85 20.80
C THR A 302 33.35 -6.35 21.12
N THR A 303 33.24 -6.10 22.42
CA THR A 303 33.41 -4.85 23.19
C THR A 303 34.47 -3.87 22.71
N THR A 304 34.22 -2.55 22.82
CA THR A 304 35.05 -1.61 23.61
C THR A 304 34.43 -0.20 23.72
N ALA A 305 34.18 0.21 24.97
CA ALA A 305 34.48 1.54 25.53
C ALA A 305 33.98 2.84 24.84
N LEU A 306 32.66 2.98 24.57
CA LEU A 306 31.97 4.28 24.51
C LEU A 306 30.60 4.20 25.21
N ALA A 307 30.60 3.66 26.43
CA ALA A 307 29.40 3.30 27.20
C ALA A 307 28.79 4.45 28.04
N GLU A 308 28.95 5.72 27.68
CA GLU A 308 28.46 6.85 28.51
C GLU A 308 27.59 7.87 27.78
N ARG A 309 26.80 7.44 26.78
CA ARG A 309 25.69 8.26 26.27
C ARG A 309 24.62 7.47 25.50
N SER A 310 23.99 6.48 26.14
CA SER A 310 22.95 5.69 25.45
C SER A 310 21.89 5.09 26.38
N SER A 311 21.16 5.90 27.16
CA SER A 311 19.95 5.38 27.83
C SER A 311 18.71 5.33 26.91
N ILE A 312 18.76 5.98 25.74
CA ILE A 312 17.65 5.99 24.76
C ILE A 312 17.88 4.98 23.62
N LEU A 313 19.14 4.73 23.22
CA LEU A 313 19.43 3.77 22.14
C LEU A 313 19.36 2.31 22.60
N ASP A 314 19.56 2.03 23.89
CA ASP A 314 19.36 0.68 24.44
C ASP A 314 17.89 0.33 24.70
N SER A 315 17.00 1.33 24.72
CA SER A 315 15.55 1.15 24.91
C SER A 315 14.76 1.05 23.61
N VAL A 316 15.37 1.34 22.45
CA VAL A 316 14.83 1.04 21.11
C VAL A 316 15.33 -0.33 20.62
N ARG A 317 15.52 -1.28 21.54
CA ARG A 317 15.68 -2.71 21.22
C ARG A 317 14.30 -3.35 21.06
N PHE A 318 13.54 -2.94 20.05
CA PHE A 318 12.30 -3.59 19.65
C PHE A 318 12.50 -4.41 18.38
N ALA A 319 13.16 -5.54 18.57
CA ALA A 319 13.05 -6.82 17.86
C ALA A 319 14.33 -7.58 18.18
N GLY A 320 14.17 -8.78 18.74
CA GLY A 320 15.28 -9.71 18.90
C GLY A 320 16.02 -9.90 17.57
N ASP A 321 17.31 -10.13 17.70
CA ASP A 321 18.22 -10.79 16.79
C ASP A 321 17.79 -10.92 15.32
N ARG A 322 18.66 -10.50 14.42
CA ARG A 322 18.50 -10.68 12.98
C ARG A 322 18.55 -12.17 12.65
N GLU A 323 17.41 -12.87 12.67
CA GLU A 323 17.38 -14.34 12.63
C GLU A 323 17.41 -14.97 11.21
N PHE A 324 17.60 -14.22 10.13
CA PHE A 324 17.69 -14.84 8.80
C PHE A 324 18.47 -14.07 7.74
N THR A 325 19.11 -14.81 6.84
CA THR A 325 19.88 -14.35 5.67
C THR A 325 19.01 -14.24 4.42
N TRP A 326 19.51 -13.62 3.34
CA TRP A 326 18.82 -13.62 2.04
C TRP A 326 18.58 -15.03 1.47
N ALA A 327 19.36 -16.04 1.88
CA ALA A 327 19.13 -17.42 1.49
C ALA A 327 17.91 -18.03 2.21
N GLU A 328 17.64 -17.58 3.44
CA GLU A 328 16.51 -18.01 4.26
C GLU A 328 15.25 -17.17 4.05
N ALA A 329 15.39 -15.98 3.45
CA ALA A 329 14.31 -15.03 3.20
C ALA A 329 13.08 -15.63 2.46
N PRO A 330 13.22 -16.48 1.43
CA PRO A 330 12.06 -17.13 0.80
C PRO A 330 11.30 -18.06 1.76
N ARG A 331 12.02 -18.78 2.62
CA ARG A 331 11.42 -19.66 3.62
C ARG A 331 10.68 -18.83 4.68
N MET A 332 11.29 -17.75 5.16
CA MET A 332 10.66 -16.84 6.11
C MET A 332 9.38 -16.20 5.56
N LEU A 333 9.36 -15.82 4.28
CA LEU A 333 8.16 -15.30 3.63
C LEU A 333 6.99 -16.31 3.72
N VAL A 334 7.28 -17.59 3.47
CA VAL A 334 6.28 -18.66 3.55
C VAL A 334 5.85 -18.93 5.00
N GLU A 335 6.79 -18.92 5.95
CA GLU A 335 6.48 -19.13 7.37
C GLU A 335 5.64 -17.99 7.97
N LEU A 336 6.03 -16.72 7.71
CA LEU A 336 5.25 -15.55 8.10
C LEU A 336 3.88 -15.55 7.43
N GLY A 337 3.84 -15.84 6.14
CA GLY A 337 2.60 -15.97 5.38
C GLY A 337 1.67 -17.05 5.93
N GLY A 338 2.20 -18.23 6.23
CA GLY A 338 1.43 -19.36 6.76
C GLY A 338 0.79 -19.10 8.13
N SER A 339 1.25 -18.08 8.87
CA SER A 339 0.61 -17.64 10.11
C SER A 339 -0.65 -16.79 9.89
N ILE A 340 -0.88 -16.32 8.66
CA ILE A 340 -2.05 -15.53 8.27
C ILE A 340 -3.10 -16.44 7.66
N PHE A 341 -4.29 -16.47 8.26
CA PHE A 341 -5.44 -17.16 7.67
C PHE A 341 -5.76 -16.61 6.27
N GLY A 342 -5.84 -17.50 5.27
CA GLY A 342 -6.14 -17.13 3.88
C GLY A 342 -4.92 -16.77 3.02
N PHE A 343 -3.72 -16.69 3.59
CA PHE A 343 -2.53 -16.29 2.83
C PHE A 343 -2.06 -17.35 1.85
N ASN A 344 -2.15 -18.64 2.20
CA ASN A 344 -1.80 -19.72 1.29
C ASN A 344 -2.72 -19.71 0.06
N GLU A 345 -4.01 -19.47 0.27
CA GLU A 345 -5.02 -19.35 -0.77
C GLU A 345 -4.76 -18.14 -1.67
N PHE A 346 -4.42 -16.98 -1.08
CA PHE A 346 -4.00 -15.79 -1.82
C PHE A 346 -2.72 -16.03 -2.63
N PHE A 347 -1.73 -16.70 -2.04
CA PHE A 347 -0.46 -17.01 -2.70
C PHE A 347 -0.65 -18.02 -3.84
N LEU A 348 -1.46 -19.07 -3.63
CA LEU A 348 -1.84 -20.03 -4.67
C LEU A 348 -2.59 -19.34 -5.81
N TRP A 349 -3.47 -18.39 -5.50
CA TRP A 349 -4.13 -17.56 -6.51
C TRP A 349 -3.10 -16.76 -7.33
N LEU A 350 -2.15 -16.08 -6.66
CA LEU A 350 -1.09 -15.32 -7.32
C LEU A 350 -0.24 -16.20 -8.25
N VAL A 351 0.17 -17.38 -7.78
CA VAL A 351 0.95 -18.34 -8.57
C VAL A 351 0.13 -18.92 -9.72
N GLY A 352 -1.13 -19.28 -9.48
CA GLY A 352 -2.02 -19.84 -10.49
C GLY A 352 -2.29 -18.88 -11.65
N PHE A 353 -2.69 -17.64 -11.35
CA PHE A 353 -2.89 -16.60 -12.36
C PHE A 353 -1.57 -16.20 -13.02
N GLY A 354 -0.48 -16.13 -12.25
CA GLY A 354 0.88 -15.94 -12.78
C GLY A 354 1.26 -17.00 -13.83
N GLY A 355 1.00 -18.28 -13.52
CA GLY A 355 1.26 -19.41 -14.42
C GLY A 355 0.40 -19.42 -15.67
N CYS A 356 -0.91 -19.18 -15.52
CA CYS A 356 -1.83 -19.07 -16.67
C CYS A 356 -1.41 -17.95 -17.63
N ALA A 357 -0.93 -16.83 -17.10
CA ALA A 357 -0.57 -15.71 -17.94
C ALA A 357 0.76 -15.86 -18.66
N LEU A 358 1.71 -16.65 -18.13
CA LEU A 358 2.90 -17.03 -18.90
C LEU A 358 2.52 -17.80 -20.18
N LEU A 359 1.43 -18.57 -20.15
CA LEU A 359 0.89 -19.25 -21.33
C LEU A 359 0.18 -18.29 -22.29
N LEU A 360 -0.49 -17.25 -21.77
CA LEU A 360 -1.24 -16.26 -22.56
C LEU A 360 -0.41 -15.04 -22.98
N PHE A 361 0.79 -14.87 -22.44
CA PHE A 361 1.71 -13.75 -22.73
C PHE A 361 1.96 -13.49 -24.22
N PRO A 362 2.06 -14.52 -25.10
CA PRO A 362 2.18 -14.31 -26.54
C PRO A 362 0.95 -13.62 -27.17
N CYS A 363 -0.24 -13.78 -26.59
CA CYS A 363 -1.49 -13.19 -27.06
C CYS A 363 -1.65 -11.72 -26.63
N PHE A 364 -0.82 -11.23 -25.71
CA PHE A 364 -0.93 -9.86 -25.21
C PHE A 364 -0.47 -8.86 -26.26
N THR A 365 -1.17 -7.72 -26.35
CA THR A 365 -0.66 -6.58 -27.13
C THR A 365 0.68 -6.09 -26.57
N LYS A 366 1.47 -5.37 -27.38
CA LYS A 366 2.73 -4.76 -26.94
C LYS A 366 2.58 -3.89 -25.68
N TRP A 367 1.49 -3.12 -25.59
CA TRP A 367 1.20 -2.28 -24.41
C TRP A 367 0.91 -3.13 -23.17
N HIS A 368 0.04 -4.13 -23.28
CA HIS A 368 -0.28 -5.03 -22.17
C HIS A 368 0.96 -5.77 -21.65
N ARG A 369 1.85 -6.24 -22.54
CA ARG A 369 3.13 -6.82 -22.13
C ARG A 369 3.98 -5.84 -21.32
N ARG A 370 4.02 -4.57 -21.71
CA ARG A 370 4.76 -3.54 -20.95
C ARG A 370 4.15 -3.29 -19.57
N CYS A 371 2.82 -3.21 -19.47
CA CYS A 371 2.14 -3.09 -18.18
C CYS A 371 2.41 -4.31 -17.28
N ALA A 372 2.35 -5.52 -17.85
CA ALA A 372 2.65 -6.75 -17.11
C ALA A 372 4.12 -6.81 -16.64
N THR A 373 5.09 -6.44 -17.50
CA THR A 373 6.50 -6.33 -17.10
C THR A 373 6.72 -5.30 -16.00
N PHE A 374 6.06 -4.14 -16.10
CA PHE A 374 6.09 -3.12 -15.06
C PHE A 374 5.55 -3.67 -13.73
N ALA A 375 4.36 -4.27 -13.72
CA ALA A 375 3.76 -4.82 -12.52
C ALA A 375 4.57 -5.98 -11.92
N ALA A 376 5.16 -6.84 -12.76
CA ALA A 376 6.08 -7.89 -12.32
C ALA A 376 7.29 -7.32 -11.58
N ALA A 377 7.87 -6.24 -12.10
CA ALA A 377 9.02 -5.58 -11.47
C ALA A 377 8.61 -4.94 -10.12
N VAL A 378 7.47 -4.26 -10.06
CA VAL A 378 6.94 -3.71 -8.80
C VAL A 378 6.69 -4.81 -7.77
N LEU A 379 6.04 -5.91 -8.17
CA LEU A 379 5.81 -7.07 -7.30
C LEU A 379 7.12 -7.71 -6.81
N PHE A 380 8.09 -7.90 -7.70
CA PHE A 380 9.38 -8.46 -7.35
C PHE A 380 10.09 -7.63 -6.27
N PHE A 381 10.13 -6.30 -6.43
CA PHE A 381 10.74 -5.42 -5.43
C PHE A 381 9.91 -5.30 -4.15
N ALA A 382 8.58 -5.47 -4.22
CA ALA A 382 7.72 -5.55 -3.05
C ALA A 382 8.00 -6.82 -2.24
N ILE A 383 8.14 -7.97 -2.90
CA ILE A 383 8.54 -9.23 -2.27
C ILE A 383 9.93 -9.08 -1.64
N LEU A 384 10.91 -8.51 -2.35
CA LEU A 384 12.24 -8.23 -1.80
C LEU A 384 12.21 -7.30 -0.59
N ALA A 385 11.38 -6.27 -0.64
CA ALA A 385 11.20 -5.35 0.48
C ALA A 385 10.55 -6.05 1.69
N ALA A 386 9.56 -6.91 1.46
CA ALA A 386 8.90 -7.65 2.54
C ALA A 386 9.81 -8.71 3.17
N MET A 387 10.69 -9.35 2.39
CA MET A 387 11.57 -10.43 2.86
C MET A 387 12.97 -9.96 3.28
N ALA A 388 13.27 -8.66 3.29
CA ALA A 388 14.64 -8.23 3.57
C ALA A 388 15.08 -8.67 4.98
N PRO A 389 16.34 -9.14 5.16
CA PRO A 389 16.86 -9.55 6.45
C PRO A 389 16.60 -8.52 7.56
N GLY A 390 16.14 -9.00 8.72
CA GLY A 390 15.75 -8.14 9.85
C GLY A 390 14.32 -7.61 9.78
N ARG A 391 13.50 -8.07 8.82
CA ARG A 391 12.08 -7.72 8.67
C ARG A 391 11.16 -8.91 8.96
N ALA A 392 11.31 -9.53 10.12
CA ALA A 392 10.51 -10.70 10.54
C ALA A 392 9.07 -10.34 10.98
N PHE A 393 8.60 -9.13 10.68
CA PHE A 393 7.28 -8.68 11.09
C PHE A 393 6.23 -8.96 10.04
N ILE A 394 5.10 -9.50 10.49
CA ILE A 394 3.99 -9.92 9.65
C ILE A 394 3.35 -8.74 8.88
N HIS A 395 3.43 -7.51 9.41
CA HIS A 395 2.93 -6.30 8.74
C HIS A 395 3.64 -6.01 7.41
N TYR A 396 4.90 -6.42 7.21
CA TYR A 396 5.60 -6.16 5.95
C TYR A 396 5.00 -6.89 4.74
N LEU A 397 4.24 -7.96 4.97
CA LEU A 397 3.50 -8.65 3.93
C LEU A 397 2.37 -7.80 3.32
N GLN A 398 1.92 -6.75 4.03
CA GLN A 398 0.97 -5.75 3.52
C GLN A 398 1.50 -5.14 2.21
N LEU A 399 2.80 -4.80 2.15
CA LEU A 399 3.47 -4.19 0.98
C LEU A 399 3.39 -5.06 -0.30
N VAL A 400 3.09 -6.35 -0.15
CA VAL A 400 2.98 -7.31 -1.27
C VAL A 400 1.56 -7.37 -1.82
N ILE A 401 0.54 -7.04 -1.02
CA ILE A 401 -0.87 -7.25 -1.37
C ILE A 401 -1.24 -6.47 -2.64
N PHE A 402 -1.00 -5.15 -2.66
CA PHE A 402 -1.32 -4.33 -3.84
C PHE A 402 -0.55 -4.79 -5.10
N PRO A 403 0.81 -4.90 -5.07
CA PRO A 403 1.56 -5.33 -6.25
C PRO A 403 1.15 -6.71 -6.77
N ALA A 404 0.79 -7.63 -5.87
CA ALA A 404 0.31 -8.96 -6.23
C ALA A 404 -1.06 -8.89 -6.92
N GLY A 405 -2.00 -8.10 -6.38
CA GLY A 405 -3.30 -7.86 -7.03
C GLY A 405 -3.17 -7.19 -8.40
N LEU A 406 -2.32 -6.17 -8.51
CA LEU A 406 -2.02 -5.48 -9.76
C LEU A 406 -1.47 -6.45 -10.81
N PHE A 407 -0.45 -7.23 -10.44
CA PHE A 407 0.17 -8.20 -11.34
C PHE A 407 -0.82 -9.30 -11.73
N GLY A 408 -1.47 -9.94 -10.76
CA GLY A 408 -2.44 -11.02 -11.01
C GLY A 408 -3.59 -10.59 -11.92
N GLY A 409 -4.16 -9.39 -11.71
CA GLY A 409 -5.25 -8.91 -12.56
C GLY A 409 -4.82 -8.40 -13.94
N LEU A 410 -3.54 -8.05 -14.15
CA LEU A 410 -3.00 -7.77 -15.51
C LEU A 410 -2.75 -9.05 -16.33
N LEU A 411 -2.70 -10.17 -15.63
CA LEU A 411 -2.30 -11.48 -16.14
C LEU A 411 -3.51 -12.40 -16.39
N ALA A 412 -4.59 -12.21 -15.64
CA ALA A 412 -5.90 -12.85 -15.82
C ALA A 412 -6.61 -12.36 -17.10
#